data_AF-A0A920FZT2-F1
#
_entry.id   AF-A0A920FZT2-F1
#
_cell.length_a   1.000
_cell.length_b   1.000
_cell.length_c   1.000
_cell.angle_alpha   90.00
_cell.angle_beta   90.00
_cell.angle_gamma   90.00
#
_symmetry.space_group_name_H-M   'P 1'
#
loop_
_entity.id
_entity.type
_entity.pdbx_description
1 polymer ?
#
loop_
_entity_poly.entity_id
_entity_poly.type
_entity_poly.pdbx_seq_one_letter_code
_entity_poly.pdbx_strand_id
1 'polypeptide(L)'
;MRSQIEMCWNPPVGVRGAASQRVQVIIALNKDGTISNVEPVTRDSNGSREVAIGAAVRAVLSCAPYEFPIEKYELWKEIKFTFDPRNMLGG
;
A
#
# COMPACT_ATOMS: atom_id res chain seq x y z
N MET A 1 3.44 11.44 3.45
CA MET A 1 3.46 10.27 2.54
C MET A 1 3.21 8.94 3.25
N ARG A 2 4.17 8.31 3.95
CA ARG A 2 3.93 6.97 4.58
C ARG A 2 2.70 6.94 5.49
N SER A 3 2.53 7.97 6.32
CA SER A 3 1.35 8.15 7.17
C SER A 3 0.04 8.29 6.39
N GLN A 4 0.05 8.87 5.19
CA GLN A 4 -1.15 8.95 4.34
C GLN A 4 -1.55 7.56 3.86
N ILE A 5 -0.60 6.74 3.42
CA ILE A 5 -0.86 5.35 3.03
C ILE A 5 -1.42 4.55 4.22
N GLU A 6 -0.87 4.75 5.42
CA GLU A 6 -1.34 4.10 6.65
C GLU A 6 -2.76 4.52 7.05
N MET A 7 -3.09 5.81 7.00
CA MET A 7 -4.45 6.31 7.28
C MET A 7 -5.49 5.76 6.28
N CYS A 8 -5.05 5.50 5.06
CA CYS A 8 -5.89 5.02 3.97
C CYS A 8 -6.08 3.51 3.97
N TRP A 9 -5.31 2.79 4.78
CA TRP A 9 -5.41 1.36 4.89
C TRP A 9 -6.69 0.97 5.65
N ASN A 10 -7.74 0.61 4.90
CA ASN A 10 -8.97 0.05 5.46
C ASN A 10 -9.23 -1.36 4.90
N PRO A 11 -8.54 -2.40 5.40
CA PRO A 11 -8.69 -3.75 4.90
C PRO A 11 -10.08 -4.33 5.27
N PRO A 12 -10.67 -5.18 4.40
CA PRO A 12 -11.87 -5.93 4.72
C PRO A 12 -11.70 -6.76 5.99
N VAL A 13 -12.79 -6.99 6.75
CA VAL A 13 -12.78 -7.73 8.02
C VAL A 13 -12.14 -9.13 7.89
N GLY A 14 -12.33 -9.81 6.74
CA GLY A 14 -11.69 -11.10 6.46
C GLY A 14 -10.16 -11.03 6.32
N VAL A 15 -9.61 -9.90 5.84
CA VAL A 15 -8.16 -9.64 5.77
C VAL A 15 -7.61 -9.29 7.15
N ARG A 16 -8.42 -8.64 8.00
CA ARG A 16 -8.09 -8.41 9.43
C ARG A 16 -8.00 -9.72 10.21
N GLY A 17 -8.78 -10.74 9.85
CA GLY A 17 -8.69 -12.09 10.41
C GLY A 17 -7.53 -12.92 9.83
N ALA A 18 -7.16 -12.70 8.58
CA ALA A 18 -6.03 -13.34 7.89
C ALA A 18 -4.66 -12.67 8.20
N ALA A 19 -4.53 -12.06 9.39
CA ALA A 19 -3.49 -11.10 9.81
C ALA A 19 -2.02 -11.58 9.84
N SER A 20 -1.67 -12.74 9.26
CA SER A 20 -0.29 -13.23 9.25
C SER A 20 0.49 -12.86 7.99
N GLN A 21 -0.17 -12.38 6.94
CA GLN A 21 0.46 -12.26 5.62
C GLN A 21 0.87 -10.83 5.30
N ARG A 22 2.18 -10.56 5.42
CA ARG A 22 2.79 -9.30 4.97
C ARG A 22 2.67 -9.18 3.46
N VAL A 23 2.09 -8.08 2.99
CA VAL A 23 2.01 -7.75 1.57
C VAL A 23 2.92 -6.57 1.28
N GLN A 24 3.73 -6.69 0.24
CA GLN A 24 4.61 -5.64 -0.21
C GLN A 24 4.20 -5.19 -1.61
N VAL A 25 4.12 -3.87 -1.77
CA VAL A 25 3.80 -3.22 -3.04
C VAL A 25 4.86 -2.17 -3.35
N ILE A 26 5.11 -1.95 -4.63
CA ILE A 26 5.84 -0.79 -5.15
C ILE A 26 4.80 0.19 -5.67
N ILE A 27 4.90 1.44 -5.24
CA ILE A 27 4.01 2.53 -5.60
C ILE A 27 4.85 3.55 -6.35
N ALA A 28 4.52 3.78 -7.61
CA ALA A 28 5.13 4.83 -8.41
C ALA A 28 4.20 6.06 -8.44
N LEU A 29 4.77 7.23 -8.21
CA LEU A 29 4.04 8.49 -8.11
C LEU A 29 4.51 9.47 -9.19
N ASN A 30 3.58 10.29 -9.64
CA ASN A 30 3.84 11.47 -10.45
C ASN A 30 4.14 12.67 -9.55
N LYS A 31 4.76 13.71 -10.11
CA LYS A 31 5.10 14.95 -9.41
C LYS A 31 3.90 15.70 -8.81
N ASP A 32 2.70 15.46 -9.34
CA ASP A 32 1.44 16.04 -8.88
C ASP A 32 0.78 15.24 -7.74
N GLY A 33 1.41 14.17 -7.27
CA GLY A 33 0.88 13.30 -6.22
C GLY A 33 0.00 12.18 -6.73
N THR A 34 -0.34 12.14 -8.02
CA THR A 34 -1.11 11.03 -8.60
C THR A 34 -0.25 9.77 -8.70
N ILE A 35 -0.90 8.62 -8.78
CA ILE A 35 -0.21 7.33 -8.94
C ILE A 35 0.01 7.08 -10.43
N SER A 36 1.25 6.79 -10.80
CA SER A 36 1.60 6.32 -12.14
C SER A 36 1.54 4.80 -12.25
N ASN A 37 1.89 4.07 -11.18
CA ASN A 37 1.82 2.61 -11.15
C ASN A 37 1.71 2.07 -9.72
N VAL A 38 1.05 0.91 -9.55
CA VAL A 38 1.11 0.12 -8.31
C VAL A 38 1.35 -1.34 -8.67
N GLU A 39 2.43 -1.91 -8.17
CA GLU A 39 2.80 -3.29 -8.45
C GLU A 39 2.97 -4.10 -7.16
N PRO A 40 2.26 -5.22 -7.00
CA PRO A 40 2.50 -6.12 -5.88
C PRO A 40 3.80 -6.90 -6.06
N VAL A 41 4.71 -6.75 -5.10
CA VAL A 41 5.97 -7.51 -5.02
C VAL A 41 5.73 -8.89 -4.42
N THR A 42 4.81 -8.97 -3.46
CA THR A 42 4.45 -10.25 -2.84
C THR A 42 3.77 -11.14 -3.87
N ARG A 43 4.45 -12.21 -4.26
CA ARG A 43 3.84 -13.27 -5.08
C ARG A 43 2.93 -14.14 -4.23
N ASP A 44 1.74 -14.39 -4.75
CA ASP A 44 0.88 -15.41 -4.22
C ASP A 44 1.14 -16.73 -4.95
N SER A 45 1.73 -17.69 -4.24
CA SER A 45 1.98 -19.01 -4.82
C SER A 45 0.77 -19.95 -4.68
N ASN A 46 -0.16 -19.68 -3.76
CA ASN A 46 -1.21 -20.62 -3.35
C ASN A 46 -2.63 -19.99 -3.27
N GLY A 47 -2.86 -18.79 -3.81
CA GLY A 47 -4.12 -18.04 -3.76
C GLY A 47 -4.50 -17.42 -2.40
N SER A 48 -3.77 -17.74 -1.33
CA SER A 48 -4.11 -17.33 0.05
C SER A 48 -4.00 -15.82 0.35
N ARG A 49 -3.19 -15.10 -0.43
CA ARG A 49 -2.84 -13.67 -0.32
C ARG A 49 -3.50 -12.79 -1.37
N GLU A 50 -4.15 -13.34 -2.39
CA GLU A 50 -4.75 -12.56 -3.50
C GLU A 50 -5.70 -11.49 -2.97
N VAL A 51 -6.53 -11.84 -1.98
CA VAL A 51 -7.45 -10.90 -1.32
C VAL A 51 -6.69 -9.78 -0.60
N ALA A 52 -5.59 -10.12 0.10
CA ALA A 52 -4.76 -9.14 0.80
C ALA A 52 -3.97 -8.24 -0.16
N ILE A 53 -3.48 -8.80 -1.27
CA ILE A 53 -2.82 -8.06 -2.36
C ILE A 53 -3.80 -7.09 -3.01
N GLY A 54 -4.99 -7.54 -3.38
CA GLY A 54 -6.04 -6.69 -3.95
C GLY A 54 -6.47 -5.58 -2.99
N ALA A 55 -6.58 -5.89 -1.69
CA ALA A 55 -6.84 -4.89 -0.67
C ALA A 55 -5.71 -3.84 -0.58
N ALA A 56 -4.44 -4.26 -0.54
CA ALA A 56 -3.25 -3.40 -0.55
C ALA A 56 -3.26 -2.43 -1.73
N VAL A 57 -3.42 -2.97 -2.94
CA VAL A 57 -3.46 -2.16 -4.17
C VAL A 57 -4.63 -1.18 -4.14
N ARG A 58 -5.84 -1.63 -3.75
CA ARG A 58 -7.01 -0.76 -3.65
C ARG A 58 -6.81 0.39 -2.66
N ALA A 59 -6.26 0.11 -1.48
CA ALA A 59 -6.05 1.14 -0.46
C ALA A 59 -5.06 2.23 -0.93
N VAL A 60 -4.02 1.82 -1.65
CA VAL A 60 -3.08 2.77 -2.28
C VAL A 60 -3.83 3.63 -3.31
N LEU A 61 -4.52 3.00 -4.26
CA LEU A 61 -5.22 3.70 -5.34
C LEU A 61 -6.31 4.64 -4.82
N SER A 62 -7.08 4.23 -3.82
CA SER A 62 -8.17 5.03 -3.25
C SER A 62 -7.71 6.28 -2.51
N CYS A 63 -6.42 6.40 -2.22
CA CYS A 63 -5.88 7.56 -1.51
C CYS A 63 -4.95 8.45 -2.30
N ALA A 64 -4.83 8.19 -3.60
CA ALA A 64 -4.36 9.24 -4.48
C ALA A 64 -5.36 10.40 -4.53
N PRO A 65 -4.88 11.65 -4.74
CA PRO A 65 -3.48 12.03 -4.86
C PRO A 65 -2.79 12.18 -3.50
N TYR A 66 -1.50 11.92 -3.47
CA TYR A 66 -0.66 12.03 -2.28
C TYR A 66 0.09 13.34 -2.18
N GLU A 67 0.21 13.87 -0.97
CA GLU A 67 0.93 15.11 -0.73
C GLU A 67 2.38 14.84 -0.27
N PHE A 68 3.32 15.43 -0.98
CA PHE A 68 4.74 15.48 -0.60
C PHE A 68 5.43 16.72 -1.21
N PRO A 69 6.52 17.22 -0.59
CA PRO A 69 7.31 18.31 -1.16
C PRO A 69 7.92 17.89 -2.51
N ILE A 70 7.75 18.71 -3.55
CA ILE A 70 8.27 18.43 -4.90
C ILE A 70 9.79 18.28 -4.94
N GLU A 71 10.51 18.99 -4.06
CA GLU A 71 11.96 18.87 -3.87
C GLU A 71 12.39 17.45 -3.46
N LYS A 72 11.48 16.69 -2.83
CA LYS A 72 11.69 15.30 -2.38
C LYS A 72 11.10 14.30 -3.37
N TYR A 73 10.65 14.72 -4.54
CA TYR A 73 10.05 13.82 -5.53
C TYR A 73 10.96 12.64 -5.85
N GLU A 74 12.28 12.83 -5.98
CA GLU A 74 13.21 11.73 -6.24
C GLU A 74 13.21 10.65 -5.14
N LEU A 75 12.82 11.01 -3.90
CA LEU A 75 12.67 10.08 -2.78
C LEU A 75 11.29 9.39 -2.76
N TRP A 76 10.29 9.98 -3.41
CA TRP A 76 8.89 9.53 -3.37
C TRP A 76 8.37 9.00 -4.71
N LYS A 77 9.11 9.17 -5.81
CA LYS A 77 8.74 8.72 -7.16
C LYS A 77 8.49 7.21 -7.23
N GLU A 78 9.17 6.46 -6.37
CA GLU A 78 9.01 5.03 -6.21
C GLU A 78 9.15 4.65 -4.73
N ILE A 79 8.09 4.09 -4.15
CA ILE A 79 8.03 3.74 -2.74
C ILE A 79 7.71 2.26 -2.62
N LYS A 80 8.61 1.54 -1.97
CA LYS A 80 8.36 0.18 -1.53
C LYS A 80 7.67 0.21 -0.17
N PHE A 81 6.39 -0.14 -0.15
CA PHE A 81 5.57 -0.13 1.06
C PHE A 81 5.19 -1.55 1.47
N THR A 82 5.25 -1.82 2.77
CA THR A 82 4.89 -3.13 3.34
C THR A 82 3.70 -2.97 4.26
N PHE A 83 2.57 -3.55 3.86
CA PHE A 83 1.39 -3.73 4.67
C PHE A 83 1.64 -4.89 5.63
N ASP A 84 1.92 -4.56 6.90
CA ASP A 84 1.98 -5.53 8.01
C ASP A 84 0.75 -5.30 8.92
N PRO A 85 -0.23 -6.22 8.92
CA PRO A 85 -1.42 -6.12 9.75
C PRO A 85 -1.11 -5.92 11.24
N ARG A 86 0.02 -6.43 11.74
CA ARG A 86 0.43 -6.26 13.14
C ARG A 86 0.72 -4.81 13.50
N ASN A 87 1.26 -4.04 12.55
CA ASN A 87 1.57 -2.63 12.75
C ASN A 87 0.37 -1.72 12.48
N MET A 88 -0.65 -2.23 11.77
CA MET A 88 -1.78 -1.44 11.28
C MET A 88 -3.10 -1.70 12.01
N LEU A 89 -3.25 -2.85 12.67
CA LEU A 89 -4.42 -3.23 13.47
C LEU A 89 -4.13 -3.25 14.98
N GLY A 90 -2.89 -2.93 15.38
CA GLY A 90 -2.47 -2.83 16.78
C GLY A 90 -2.74 -1.43 17.34
N GLY A 91 -4.02 -1.15 17.62
CA GLY A 91 -4.51 0.02 18.35
C GLY A 91 -5.80 -0.33 19.07
#